data_AF-A0A845DXQ2-F1
#
_entry.id   AF-A0A845DXQ2-F1
#
_cell.length_a   1.000
_cell.length_b   1.000
_cell.length_c   1.000
_cell.angle_alpha   90.00
_cell.angle_beta   90.00
_cell.angle_gamma   90.00
#
_symmetry.space_group_name_H-M   'P 1'
#
loop_
_entity.id
_entity.type
_entity.pdbx_description
1 polymer ?
#
loop_
_entity_poly.entity_id
_entity_poly.type
_entity_poly.pdbx_seq_one_letter_code
_entity_poly.pdbx_strand_id
1 'polypeptide(L)'
;MKIFSYMQEYDYEQLLFCQDEQSGLKAIIAIHDTTLGPALGGTRMWTYASEDDAVEDALRLAKGMTYKNAAAGLNLGGGKTVIIGDPKTEKNEEMFRAFGRYIQGLNGRYITAEDVGTTVQDMDLIHEETDYVTGISPAFGSSGNPSPVTAYGVYRGMKAAAKEGFGTDSLEGKTVAVQGVGNVAFTLCRHLHEEGANLVVTDINKEAVQRAVEEFGAKAVDPDDIYSVDCDIYAPCALGATINDETIPQLKAKVVAGAANNQLKETKHGDILHEKGIVYTPDYVINAGGVINVADELHGYNKDRAMKRVETIYDNVTRVFEISRRDNIPTYAAADRMAEERIERMRRSRSQFLQNGQHILSRRQNG
;
A
#
# COMPACT_ATOMS: atom_id res chain seq x y z
N MET A 1 -24.86 -8.48 -6.08
CA MET A 1 -24.65 -7.03 -5.83
C MET A 1 -25.32 -6.17 -6.93
N LYS A 2 -25.72 -4.90 -6.70
CA LYS A 2 -26.16 -3.97 -7.77
C LYS A 2 -24.97 -3.17 -8.34
N ILE A 3 -24.26 -3.74 -9.32
CA ILE A 3 -22.97 -3.22 -9.84
C ILE A 3 -23.04 -1.75 -10.27
N PHE A 4 -23.93 -1.38 -11.18
CA PHE A 4 -24.00 0.00 -11.67
C PHE A 4 -24.33 1.02 -10.58
N SER A 5 -25.15 0.64 -9.59
CA SER A 5 -25.46 1.53 -8.47
C SER A 5 -24.21 1.81 -7.64
N TYR A 6 -23.41 0.78 -7.35
CA TYR A 6 -22.15 0.94 -6.61
C TYR A 6 -21.10 1.73 -7.42
N MET A 7 -20.98 1.42 -8.72
CA MET A 7 -20.07 2.16 -9.60
C MET A 7 -20.44 3.64 -9.68
N GLN A 8 -21.72 3.97 -9.80
CA GLN A 8 -22.20 5.36 -9.86
C GLN A 8 -22.03 6.10 -8.52
N GLU A 9 -22.15 5.41 -7.38
CA GLU A 9 -21.97 6.01 -6.04
C GLU A 9 -20.56 6.60 -5.85
N TYR A 10 -19.54 5.95 -6.41
CA TYR A 10 -18.14 6.34 -6.28
C TYR A 10 -17.46 6.71 -7.61
N ASP A 11 -18.24 6.88 -8.68
CA ASP A 11 -17.77 7.25 -10.02
C ASP A 11 -16.68 6.32 -10.61
N TYR A 12 -16.83 5.00 -10.45
CA TYR A 12 -15.91 4.04 -11.06
C TYR A 12 -15.95 4.11 -12.59
N GLU A 13 -14.78 4.19 -13.20
CA GLU A 13 -14.66 4.23 -14.66
C GLU A 13 -15.01 2.91 -15.34
N GLN A 14 -14.47 1.77 -14.88
CA GLN A 14 -14.64 0.47 -15.55
C GLN A 14 -14.59 -0.72 -14.58
N LEU A 15 -15.38 -1.75 -14.90
CA LEU A 15 -15.28 -3.09 -14.33
C LEU A 15 -15.29 -4.10 -15.49
N LEU A 16 -14.20 -4.87 -15.64
CA LEU A 16 -14.03 -5.81 -16.73
C LEU A 16 -13.92 -7.24 -16.20
N PHE A 17 -14.72 -8.13 -16.77
CA PHE A 17 -14.67 -9.56 -16.50
C PHE A 17 -13.91 -10.24 -17.63
N CYS A 18 -12.78 -10.85 -17.29
CA CYS A 18 -11.92 -11.59 -18.21
C CYS A 18 -12.10 -13.08 -17.95
N GLN A 19 -12.31 -13.84 -19.01
CA GLN A 19 -12.51 -15.28 -18.92
C GLN A 19 -11.76 -15.97 -20.05
N ASP A 20 -11.17 -17.13 -19.75
CA ASP A 20 -10.65 -18.05 -20.75
C ASP A 20 -10.96 -19.49 -20.31
N GLU A 21 -11.70 -20.23 -21.13
CA GLU A 21 -12.20 -21.57 -20.79
C GLU A 21 -11.06 -22.60 -20.74
N GLN A 22 -10.07 -22.47 -21.64
CA GLN A 22 -9.00 -23.45 -21.77
C GLN A 22 -8.03 -23.42 -20.57
N SER A 23 -7.62 -22.23 -20.15
CA SER A 23 -6.74 -22.07 -18.98
C SER A 23 -7.48 -22.06 -17.64
N GLY A 24 -8.81 -21.88 -17.66
CA GLY A 24 -9.64 -21.70 -16.47
C GLY A 24 -9.62 -20.28 -15.89
N LEU A 25 -9.04 -19.29 -16.59
CA LEU A 25 -8.97 -17.91 -16.11
C LEU A 25 -10.36 -17.35 -15.80
N LYS A 26 -10.50 -16.81 -14.59
CA LYS A 26 -11.61 -15.94 -14.16
C LYS A 26 -11.02 -14.74 -13.42
N ALA A 27 -10.99 -13.60 -14.08
CA ALA A 27 -10.42 -12.38 -13.51
C ALA A 27 -11.37 -11.20 -13.62
N ILE A 28 -11.29 -10.31 -12.63
CA ILE A 28 -12.05 -9.07 -12.55
C ILE A 28 -11.02 -7.93 -12.45
N ILE A 29 -10.99 -7.07 -13.46
CA ILE A 29 -10.19 -5.84 -13.46
C ILE A 29 -11.12 -4.68 -13.13
N ALA A 30 -10.89 -4.02 -11.99
CA ALA A 30 -11.57 -2.80 -11.61
C ALA A 30 -10.65 -1.59 -11.83
N ILE A 31 -11.16 -0.56 -12.52
CA ILE A 31 -10.49 0.73 -12.70
C ILE A 31 -11.39 1.80 -12.09
N HIS A 32 -10.91 2.45 -11.04
CA HIS A 32 -11.68 3.45 -10.31
C HIS A 32 -11.54 4.83 -10.94
N ASP A 33 -10.33 5.39 -10.99
CA ASP A 33 -10.07 6.74 -11.54
C ASP A 33 -8.71 6.76 -12.24
N THR A 34 -8.64 7.29 -13.47
CA THR A 34 -7.43 7.46 -14.29
C THR A 34 -7.08 8.92 -14.59
N THR A 35 -7.64 9.88 -13.83
CA THR A 35 -7.41 11.32 -13.96
C THR A 35 -5.93 11.70 -13.89
N LEU A 36 -5.17 11.07 -12.98
CA LEU A 36 -3.75 11.36 -12.78
C LEU A 36 -2.86 10.68 -13.83
N GLY A 37 -3.31 9.57 -14.40
CA GLY A 37 -2.58 8.72 -15.32
C GLY A 37 -3.15 7.28 -15.35
N PRO A 38 -2.44 6.33 -15.97
CA PRO A 38 -2.82 4.91 -15.97
C PRO A 38 -3.13 4.39 -14.58
N ALA A 39 -4.11 3.49 -14.47
CA ALA A 39 -4.42 2.83 -13.22
C ALA A 39 -3.35 1.78 -12.90
N LEU A 40 -2.63 1.94 -11.79
CA LEU A 40 -1.70 0.92 -11.31
C LEU A 40 -2.31 0.17 -10.13
N GLY A 41 -2.31 -1.16 -10.21
CA GLY A 41 -2.88 -2.04 -9.20
C GLY A 41 -2.23 -3.42 -9.20
N GLY A 42 -2.14 -4.04 -8.03
CA GLY A 42 -1.69 -5.44 -7.94
C GLY A 42 -2.74 -6.43 -8.45
N THR A 43 -2.29 -7.58 -8.93
CA THR A 43 -3.14 -8.73 -9.26
C THR A 43 -3.15 -9.71 -8.10
N ARG A 44 -4.29 -9.81 -7.42
CA ARG A 44 -4.53 -10.76 -6.34
C ARG A 44 -5.11 -12.06 -6.90
N MET A 45 -4.62 -13.21 -6.45
CA MET A 45 -5.27 -14.50 -6.71
C MET A 45 -5.74 -15.11 -5.39
N TRP A 46 -7.05 -15.33 -5.24
CA TRP A 46 -7.62 -15.80 -3.99
C TRP A 46 -8.89 -16.61 -4.19
N THR A 47 -9.20 -17.47 -3.22
CA THR A 47 -10.45 -18.25 -3.19
C THR A 47 -11.56 -17.41 -2.56
N TYR A 48 -12.64 -17.21 -3.30
CA TYR A 48 -13.82 -16.47 -2.84
C TYR A 48 -15.00 -17.43 -2.65
N ALA A 49 -15.85 -17.14 -1.67
CA ALA A 49 -17.06 -17.92 -1.43
C ALA A 49 -18.12 -17.69 -2.53
N SER A 50 -18.11 -16.49 -3.14
CA SER A 50 -18.97 -16.13 -4.26
C SER A 50 -18.30 -15.16 -5.23
N GLU A 51 -18.87 -15.02 -6.44
CA GLU A 51 -18.43 -14.02 -7.42
C GLU A 51 -18.68 -12.59 -6.92
N ASP A 52 -19.79 -12.36 -6.20
CA ASP A 52 -20.12 -11.07 -5.61
C ASP A 52 -19.01 -10.61 -4.63
N ASP A 53 -18.46 -11.52 -3.81
CA ASP A 53 -17.37 -11.20 -2.88
C ASP A 53 -16.09 -10.78 -3.63
N ALA A 54 -15.79 -11.44 -4.76
CA ALA A 54 -14.63 -11.10 -5.59
C ALA A 54 -14.78 -9.74 -6.29
N VAL A 55 -15.99 -9.44 -6.78
CA VAL A 55 -16.32 -8.14 -7.38
C VAL A 55 -16.22 -7.02 -6.35
N GLU A 56 -16.77 -7.23 -5.15
CA GLU A 56 -16.70 -6.24 -4.07
C GLU A 56 -15.24 -5.97 -3.65
N ASP A 57 -14.41 -7.02 -3.50
CA ASP A 57 -13.00 -6.85 -3.16
C ASP A 57 -12.22 -6.11 -4.27
N ALA A 58 -12.46 -6.45 -5.54
CA ALA A 58 -11.82 -5.77 -6.67
C ALA A 58 -12.15 -4.27 -6.70
N LEU A 59 -13.43 -3.90 -6.57
CA LEU A 59 -13.87 -2.50 -6.54
C LEU A 59 -13.24 -1.76 -5.36
N ARG A 60 -13.44 -2.28 -4.14
CA ARG A 60 -12.93 -1.66 -2.90
C ARG A 60 -11.42 -1.40 -2.97
N LEU A 61 -10.65 -2.39 -3.45
CA LEU A 61 -9.20 -2.27 -3.58
C LEU A 61 -8.78 -1.29 -4.69
N ALA A 62 -9.50 -1.23 -5.82
CA ALA A 62 -9.21 -0.27 -6.89
C ALA A 62 -9.41 1.19 -6.43
N LYS A 63 -10.47 1.46 -5.67
CA LYS A 63 -10.65 2.75 -4.99
C LYS A 63 -9.50 3.01 -4.03
N GLY A 64 -9.14 2.05 -3.17
CA GLY A 64 -8.00 2.19 -2.27
C GLY A 64 -6.68 2.53 -2.99
N MET A 65 -6.43 1.94 -4.16
CA MET A 65 -5.25 2.26 -4.98
C MET A 65 -5.29 3.67 -5.57
N THR A 66 -6.48 4.23 -5.86
CA THR A 66 -6.60 5.63 -6.31
C THR A 66 -6.09 6.58 -5.24
N TYR A 67 -6.58 6.40 -4.01
CA TYR A 67 -6.20 7.23 -2.86
C TYR A 67 -4.72 7.02 -2.50
N LYS A 68 -4.23 5.78 -2.50
CA LYS A 68 -2.81 5.46 -2.26
C LYS A 68 -1.89 6.13 -3.28
N ASN A 69 -2.16 5.97 -4.57
CA ASN A 69 -1.32 6.55 -5.64
C ASN A 69 -1.37 8.08 -5.62
N ALA A 70 -2.53 8.68 -5.37
CA ALA A 70 -2.68 10.12 -5.24
C ALA A 70 -1.93 10.67 -4.02
N ALA A 71 -2.13 10.09 -2.83
CA ALA A 71 -1.47 10.52 -1.60
C ALA A 71 0.05 10.31 -1.63
N ALA A 72 0.53 9.30 -2.35
CA ALA A 72 1.96 9.06 -2.60
C ALA A 72 2.59 10.05 -3.60
N GLY A 73 1.81 10.94 -4.20
CA GLY A 73 2.31 11.91 -5.18
C GLY A 73 2.58 11.33 -6.57
N LEU A 74 2.11 10.11 -6.86
CA LEU A 74 2.31 9.44 -8.14
C LEU A 74 1.37 9.99 -9.22
N ASN A 75 1.81 9.94 -10.49
CA ASN A 75 0.98 10.28 -11.66
C ASN A 75 0.34 9.01 -12.22
N LEU A 76 -0.37 8.31 -11.34
CA LEU A 76 -1.03 7.05 -11.58
C LEU A 76 -2.44 7.13 -10.97
N GLY A 77 -3.40 6.55 -11.67
CA GLY A 77 -4.74 6.29 -11.19
C GLY A 77 -4.81 5.05 -10.30
N GLY A 78 -6.00 4.62 -9.94
CA GLY A 78 -6.21 3.41 -9.14
C GLY A 78 -6.95 2.31 -9.89
N GLY A 79 -6.37 1.11 -9.87
CA GLY A 79 -7.02 -0.10 -10.34
C GLY A 79 -6.67 -1.29 -9.47
N LYS A 80 -7.30 -2.42 -9.74
CA LYS A 80 -7.00 -3.70 -9.11
C LYS A 80 -7.46 -4.85 -9.99
N THR A 81 -6.74 -5.96 -9.92
CA THR A 81 -7.23 -7.24 -10.43
C THR A 81 -7.45 -8.22 -9.30
N VAL A 82 -8.56 -8.95 -9.38
CA VAL A 82 -8.81 -10.18 -8.62
C VAL A 82 -8.93 -11.35 -9.61
N ILE A 83 -8.10 -12.36 -9.46
CA ILE A 83 -8.22 -13.68 -10.09
C ILE A 83 -8.87 -14.62 -9.06
N ILE A 84 -9.96 -15.27 -9.46
CA ILE A 84 -10.69 -16.22 -8.61
C ILE A 84 -10.06 -17.61 -8.80
N GLY A 85 -9.41 -18.11 -7.75
CA GLY A 85 -8.80 -19.44 -7.74
C GLY A 85 -7.82 -19.65 -6.59
N ASP A 86 -7.49 -20.90 -6.29
CA ASP A 86 -6.48 -21.27 -5.29
C ASP A 86 -5.06 -21.05 -5.86
N PRO A 87 -4.30 -20.07 -5.32
CA PRO A 87 -2.97 -19.76 -5.83
C PRO A 87 -1.96 -20.90 -5.65
N LYS A 88 -2.27 -21.93 -4.86
CA LYS A 88 -1.40 -23.09 -4.63
C LYS A 88 -1.61 -24.21 -5.63
N THR A 89 -2.81 -24.33 -6.22
CA THR A 89 -3.21 -25.51 -6.98
C THR A 89 -3.73 -25.21 -8.38
N GLU A 90 -4.21 -23.99 -8.63
CA GLU A 90 -4.93 -23.65 -9.87
C GLU A 90 -4.15 -22.72 -10.82
N LYS A 91 -2.86 -22.48 -10.55
CA LYS A 91 -1.99 -21.70 -11.44
C LYS A 91 -1.50 -22.54 -12.62
N ASN A 92 -1.51 -21.95 -13.81
CA ASN A 92 -0.86 -22.47 -15.01
C ASN A 92 -0.35 -21.32 -15.89
N GLU A 93 0.52 -21.63 -16.84
CA GLU A 93 1.13 -20.62 -17.71
C GLU A 93 0.07 -19.95 -18.60
N GLU A 94 -0.79 -20.75 -19.22
CA GLU A 94 -1.79 -20.30 -20.18
C GLU A 94 -2.72 -19.24 -19.59
N MET A 95 -3.07 -19.36 -18.30
CA MET A 95 -3.90 -18.41 -17.56
C MET A 95 -3.25 -17.02 -17.52
N PHE A 96 -1.96 -16.94 -17.17
CA PHE A 96 -1.24 -15.67 -17.06
C PHE A 96 -0.93 -15.07 -18.43
N ARG A 97 -0.71 -15.91 -19.46
CA ARG A 97 -0.59 -15.46 -20.85
C ARG A 97 -1.90 -14.86 -21.36
N ALA A 98 -3.02 -15.56 -21.17
CA ALA A 98 -4.35 -15.06 -21.51
C ALA A 98 -4.66 -13.74 -20.78
N PHE A 99 -4.37 -13.68 -19.49
CA PHE A 99 -4.53 -12.46 -18.68
C PHE A 99 -3.65 -11.31 -19.18
N GLY A 100 -2.37 -11.56 -19.50
CA GLY A 100 -1.46 -10.57 -20.07
C GLY A 100 -1.98 -9.97 -21.39
N ARG A 101 -2.61 -10.78 -22.25
CA ARG A 101 -3.26 -10.30 -23.48
C ARG A 101 -4.48 -9.42 -23.21
N TYR A 102 -5.28 -9.72 -22.19
CA TYR A 102 -6.37 -8.84 -21.76
C TYR A 102 -5.83 -7.48 -21.27
N ILE A 103 -4.72 -7.46 -20.51
CA ILE A 103 -4.07 -6.22 -20.10
C ILE A 103 -3.53 -5.46 -21.31
N GLN A 104 -2.85 -6.13 -22.25
CA GLN A 104 -2.37 -5.52 -23.48
C GLN A 104 -3.52 -4.87 -24.27
N GLY A 105 -4.70 -5.50 -24.30
CA GLY A 105 -5.92 -4.97 -24.89
C GLY A 105 -6.42 -3.67 -24.27
N LEU A 106 -6.04 -3.35 -23.02
CA LEU A 106 -6.31 -2.07 -22.37
C LEU A 106 -5.32 -0.96 -22.76
N ASN A 107 -4.30 -1.27 -23.58
CA ASN A 107 -3.39 -0.32 -24.20
C ASN A 107 -2.79 0.71 -23.22
N GLY A 108 -2.30 0.22 -22.07
CA GLY A 108 -1.63 1.03 -21.06
C GLY A 108 -2.57 1.83 -20.15
N ARG A 109 -3.88 1.61 -20.24
CA ARG A 109 -4.86 2.21 -19.34
C ARG A 109 -4.82 1.59 -17.93
N TYR A 110 -4.42 0.32 -17.85
CA TYR A 110 -4.17 -0.42 -16.62
C TYR A 110 -2.76 -1.02 -16.63
N ILE A 111 -2.05 -0.96 -15.50
CA ILE A 111 -0.72 -1.50 -15.28
C ILE A 111 -0.80 -2.41 -14.06
N THR A 112 -0.36 -3.66 -14.18
CA THR A 112 -0.41 -4.62 -13.07
C THR A 112 0.90 -4.70 -12.28
N ALA A 113 0.84 -5.24 -11.07
CA ALA A 113 1.97 -5.69 -10.25
C ALA A 113 1.60 -6.98 -9.49
N GLU A 114 2.55 -7.56 -8.74
CA GLU A 114 2.25 -8.66 -7.82
C GLU A 114 1.39 -8.19 -6.62
N ASP A 115 0.63 -9.12 -6.06
CA ASP A 115 -0.12 -8.98 -4.80
C ASP A 115 -0.31 -10.37 -4.17
N VAL A 116 -1.04 -10.46 -3.07
CA VAL A 116 -1.40 -11.73 -2.40
C VAL A 116 -1.88 -12.76 -3.41
N GLY A 117 -1.19 -13.91 -3.43
CA GLY A 117 -1.52 -15.03 -4.30
C GLY A 117 -0.81 -15.01 -5.66
N THR A 118 -0.16 -13.92 -6.06
CA THR A 118 0.73 -13.89 -7.23
C THR A 118 2.18 -13.66 -6.83
N THR A 119 3.11 -13.99 -7.72
CA THR A 119 4.55 -13.81 -7.53
C THR A 119 5.18 -13.10 -8.72
N VAL A 120 6.42 -12.65 -8.56
CA VAL A 120 7.28 -12.17 -9.64
C VAL A 120 7.29 -13.10 -10.87
N GLN A 121 7.29 -14.43 -10.68
CA GLN A 121 7.25 -15.38 -11.80
C GLN A 121 5.94 -15.31 -12.60
N ASP A 122 4.81 -15.10 -11.92
CA ASP A 122 3.53 -14.89 -12.59
C ASP A 122 3.55 -13.57 -13.39
N MET A 123 4.21 -12.53 -12.85
CA MET A 123 4.38 -11.25 -13.54
C MET A 123 5.31 -11.38 -14.77
N ASP A 124 6.35 -12.22 -14.71
CA ASP A 124 7.20 -12.52 -15.85
C ASP A 124 6.40 -13.18 -16.99
N LEU A 125 5.47 -14.10 -16.68
CA LEU A 125 4.59 -14.71 -17.68
C LEU A 125 3.62 -13.70 -18.31
N ILE A 126 3.08 -12.78 -17.51
CA ILE A 126 2.28 -11.66 -18.03
C ILE A 126 3.13 -10.77 -18.94
N HIS A 127 4.37 -10.52 -18.56
CA HIS A 127 5.29 -9.65 -19.30
C HIS A 127 5.61 -10.16 -20.70
N GLU A 128 5.55 -11.47 -20.93
CA GLU A 128 5.69 -12.04 -22.29
C GLU A 128 4.62 -11.55 -23.27
N GLU A 129 3.48 -11.05 -22.79
CA GLU A 129 2.37 -10.58 -23.61
C GLU A 129 2.14 -9.05 -23.53
N THR A 130 2.73 -8.35 -22.56
CA THR A 130 2.48 -6.92 -22.33
C THR A 130 3.64 -6.16 -21.67
N ASP A 131 3.81 -4.89 -22.05
CA ASP A 131 4.69 -3.93 -21.38
C ASP A 131 4.05 -3.34 -20.10
N TYR A 132 2.76 -3.58 -19.85
CA TYR A 132 1.99 -2.93 -18.77
C TYR A 132 1.97 -3.76 -17.47
N VAL A 133 3.15 -4.16 -17.02
CA VAL A 133 3.39 -4.91 -15.78
C VAL A 133 4.66 -4.38 -15.09
N THR A 134 4.64 -4.33 -13.77
CA THR A 134 5.75 -3.89 -12.89
C THR A 134 6.00 -4.94 -11.82
N GLY A 135 7.15 -4.88 -11.13
CA GLY A 135 7.56 -5.88 -10.16
C GLY A 135 7.98 -7.20 -10.81
N ILE A 136 8.47 -7.15 -12.06
CA ILE A 136 9.03 -8.30 -12.78
C ILE A 136 10.40 -8.68 -12.22
N SER A 137 11.00 -9.78 -12.65
CA SER A 137 12.27 -10.22 -12.05
C SER A 137 13.42 -9.25 -12.34
N PRO A 138 14.44 -9.15 -11.44
CA PRO A 138 15.62 -8.29 -11.67
C PRO A 138 16.39 -8.61 -12.96
N ALA A 139 16.21 -9.82 -13.51
CA ALA A 139 16.72 -10.19 -14.83
C ALA A 139 16.23 -9.24 -15.94
N PHE A 140 15.08 -8.60 -15.75
CA PHE A 140 14.51 -7.59 -16.65
C PHE A 140 14.74 -6.15 -16.16
N GLY A 141 15.64 -5.92 -15.19
CA GLY A 141 16.01 -4.58 -14.72
C GLY A 141 15.00 -3.94 -13.74
N SER A 142 14.22 -4.77 -13.04
CA SER A 142 13.16 -4.36 -12.12
C SER A 142 13.62 -4.21 -10.66
N SER A 143 12.72 -3.70 -9.79
CA SER A 143 12.99 -3.30 -8.41
C SER A 143 13.12 -4.45 -7.41
N GLY A 144 12.76 -5.67 -7.79
CA GLY A 144 12.84 -6.86 -6.94
C GLY A 144 11.98 -6.76 -5.69
N ASN A 145 12.45 -7.29 -4.55
CA ASN A 145 11.69 -7.33 -3.30
C ASN A 145 11.38 -5.90 -2.77
N PRO A 146 10.10 -5.48 -2.69
CA PRO A 146 9.73 -4.14 -2.24
C PRO A 146 9.77 -3.95 -0.72
N SER A 147 10.04 -5.02 0.05
CA SER A 147 9.96 -4.99 1.52
C SER A 147 10.91 -3.98 2.17
N PRO A 148 12.20 -3.88 1.80
CA PRO A 148 13.11 -2.91 2.42
C PRO A 148 12.70 -1.46 2.13
N VAL A 149 12.17 -1.20 0.94
CA VAL A 149 11.73 0.14 0.52
C VAL A 149 10.44 0.53 1.25
N THR A 150 9.53 -0.42 1.43
CA THR A 150 8.32 -0.23 2.25
C THR A 150 8.68 0.06 3.71
N ALA A 151 9.62 -0.70 4.29
CA ALA A 151 10.08 -0.50 5.65
C ALA A 151 10.72 0.87 5.86
N TYR A 152 11.53 1.32 4.90
CA TYR A 152 12.11 2.66 4.92
C TYR A 152 11.03 3.75 4.84
N GLY A 153 10.00 3.56 4.02
CA GLY A 153 8.83 4.45 3.98
C GLY A 153 8.10 4.55 5.31
N VAL A 154 7.85 3.41 5.96
CA VAL A 154 7.23 3.34 7.29
C VAL A 154 8.09 4.03 8.33
N TYR A 155 9.40 3.83 8.30
CA TYR A 155 10.35 4.52 9.15
C TYR A 155 10.27 6.05 8.98
N ARG A 156 10.26 6.56 7.74
CA ARG A 156 10.11 8.00 7.46
C ARG A 156 8.76 8.56 7.94
N GLY A 157 7.67 7.83 7.72
CA GLY A 157 6.34 8.21 8.22
C GLY A 157 6.27 8.20 9.75
N MET A 158 6.91 7.24 10.42
CA MET A 158 6.99 7.15 11.87
C MET A 158 7.77 8.33 12.47
N LYS A 159 8.85 8.78 11.82
CA LYS A 159 9.57 10.01 12.22
C LYS A 159 8.67 11.26 12.14
N ALA A 160 7.87 11.40 11.08
CA ALA A 160 6.91 12.50 10.96
C ALA A 160 5.85 12.42 12.07
N ALA A 161 5.36 11.22 12.38
CA ALA A 161 4.41 10.98 13.47
C ALA A 161 5.00 11.25 14.85
N ALA A 162 6.28 10.92 15.07
CA ALA A 162 7.01 11.25 16.29
C ALA A 162 7.15 12.76 16.47
N LYS A 163 7.42 13.51 15.39
CA LYS A 163 7.46 14.97 15.44
C LYS A 163 6.12 15.56 15.86
N GLU A 164 5.02 15.02 15.35
CA GLU A 164 3.67 15.44 15.74
C GLU A 164 3.35 15.07 17.19
N GLY A 165 3.61 13.82 17.60
CA GLY A 165 3.24 13.30 18.92
C GLY A 165 4.18 13.71 20.07
N PHE A 166 5.44 14.01 19.77
CA PHE A 166 6.50 14.26 20.77
C PHE A 166 7.27 15.56 20.56
N GLY A 167 7.04 16.30 19.47
CA GLY A 167 7.72 17.56 19.15
C GLY A 167 9.11 17.40 18.52
N THR A 168 9.60 16.17 18.34
CA THR A 168 10.87 15.85 17.69
C THR A 168 10.72 14.59 16.82
N ASP A 169 11.43 14.52 15.69
CA ASP A 169 11.43 13.34 14.82
C ASP A 169 12.51 12.31 15.16
N SER A 170 13.28 12.53 16.22
CA SER A 170 14.20 11.53 16.77
C SER A 170 13.43 10.41 17.47
N LEU A 171 13.76 9.17 17.11
CA LEU A 171 13.25 7.95 17.73
C LEU A 171 14.22 7.37 18.77
N GLU A 172 15.37 8.01 18.98
CA GLU A 172 16.36 7.59 19.98
C GLU A 172 15.73 7.55 21.38
N GLY A 173 15.89 6.41 22.06
CA GLY A 173 15.34 6.17 23.39
C GLY A 173 13.82 5.93 23.44
N LYS A 174 13.09 6.03 22.32
CA LYS A 174 11.65 5.70 22.26
C LYS A 174 11.45 4.20 22.30
N THR A 175 10.35 3.76 22.91
CA THR A 175 9.93 2.36 22.88
C THR A 175 8.89 2.14 21.79
N VAL A 176 9.19 1.25 20.84
CA VAL A 176 8.32 0.89 19.72
C VAL A 176 7.83 -0.55 19.88
N ALA A 177 6.51 -0.74 20.01
CA ALA A 177 5.86 -2.04 20.03
C ALA A 177 5.50 -2.46 18.59
N VAL A 178 6.23 -3.42 18.02
CA VAL A 178 6.06 -3.90 16.66
C VAL A 178 5.30 -5.23 16.67
N GLN A 179 4.10 -5.23 16.08
CA GLN A 179 3.29 -6.44 15.93
C GLN A 179 3.49 -7.04 14.53
N GLY A 180 4.02 -8.26 14.50
CA GLY A 180 4.46 -8.93 13.29
C GLY A 180 5.94 -8.68 13.02
N VAL A 181 6.66 -9.73 12.64
CA VAL A 181 8.11 -9.76 12.37
C VAL A 181 8.38 -10.36 10.98
N GLY A 182 7.48 -10.06 10.03
CA GLY A 182 7.68 -10.35 8.61
C GLY A 182 8.77 -9.47 7.96
N ASN A 183 9.05 -9.66 6.68
CA ASN A 183 10.17 -8.99 5.99
C ASN A 183 10.20 -7.46 6.12
N VAL A 184 9.04 -6.79 6.00
CA VAL A 184 8.91 -5.33 6.17
C VAL A 184 9.20 -4.94 7.62
N ALA A 185 8.54 -5.59 8.57
CA ALA A 185 8.68 -5.30 10.00
C ALA A 185 10.11 -5.57 10.50
N PHE A 186 10.73 -6.66 10.06
CA PHE A 186 12.11 -6.99 10.38
C PHE A 186 13.09 -5.91 9.90
N THR A 187 12.88 -5.38 8.70
CA THR A 187 13.70 -4.28 8.16
C THR A 187 13.40 -2.96 8.88
N LEU A 188 12.15 -2.72 9.28
CA LEU A 188 11.77 -1.59 10.12
C LEU A 188 12.50 -1.65 11.47
N CYS A 189 12.50 -2.82 12.13
CA CYS A 189 13.23 -3.05 13.37
C CYS A 189 14.72 -2.73 13.22
N ARG A 190 15.35 -3.09 12.09
CA ARG A 190 16.75 -2.71 11.81
C ARG A 190 16.95 -1.19 11.83
N HIS A 191 16.14 -0.44 11.08
CA HIS A 191 16.25 1.03 11.06
C HIS A 191 16.02 1.67 12.42
N LEU A 192 15.04 1.15 13.18
CA LEU A 192 14.75 1.64 14.52
C LEU A 192 15.88 1.33 15.51
N HIS A 193 16.45 0.13 15.44
CA HIS A 193 17.60 -0.27 16.25
C HIS A 193 18.85 0.56 15.93
N GLU A 194 19.14 0.80 14.65
CA GLU A 194 20.25 1.63 14.20
C GLU A 194 20.13 3.10 14.68
N GLU A 195 18.90 3.61 14.85
CA GLU A 195 18.64 4.94 15.43
C GLU A 195 18.67 4.95 16.98
N GLY A 196 18.70 3.79 17.63
CA GLY A 196 18.72 3.68 19.09
C GLY A 196 17.34 3.67 19.75
N ALA A 197 16.30 3.22 19.04
CA ALA A 197 14.98 2.96 19.65
C ALA A 197 14.97 1.60 20.37
N ASN A 198 14.20 1.52 21.46
CA ASN A 198 13.94 0.28 22.17
C ASN A 198 12.80 -0.49 21.48
N LEU A 199 12.99 -1.78 21.23
CA LEU A 199 12.01 -2.60 20.51
C LEU A 199 11.31 -3.60 21.42
N VAL A 200 9.98 -3.66 21.31
CA VAL A 200 9.16 -4.75 21.84
C VAL A 200 8.49 -5.42 20.65
N VAL A 201 8.69 -6.72 20.46
CA VAL A 201 8.26 -7.43 19.24
C VAL A 201 7.38 -8.64 19.58
N THR A 202 6.48 -8.96 18.67
CA THR A 202 5.69 -10.20 18.73
C THR A 202 5.36 -10.72 17.33
N ASP A 203 5.22 -12.03 17.18
CA ASP A 203 4.74 -12.71 15.98
C ASP A 203 4.18 -14.09 16.39
N ILE A 204 3.27 -14.64 15.58
CA ILE A 204 2.84 -16.04 15.69
C ILE A 204 4.00 -17.00 15.37
N ASN A 205 4.95 -16.57 14.53
CA ASN A 205 6.15 -17.31 14.21
C ASN A 205 7.25 -17.03 15.24
N LYS A 206 7.46 -18.00 16.15
CA LYS A 206 8.47 -17.91 17.21
C LYS A 206 9.90 -17.76 16.69
N GLU A 207 10.23 -18.33 15.53
CA GLU A 207 11.56 -18.19 14.93
C GLU A 207 11.82 -16.74 14.48
N ALA A 208 10.81 -16.08 13.93
CA ALA A 208 10.92 -14.67 13.54
C ALA A 208 11.13 -13.77 14.76
N VAL A 209 10.40 -14.01 15.85
CA VAL A 209 10.59 -13.31 17.13
C VAL A 209 12.02 -13.52 17.65
N GLN A 210 12.49 -14.77 17.71
CA GLN A 210 13.83 -15.09 18.19
C GLN A 210 14.91 -14.35 17.40
N ARG A 211 14.79 -14.32 16.07
CA ARG A 211 15.71 -13.58 15.20
C ARG A 211 15.73 -12.07 15.51
N ALA A 212 14.57 -11.46 15.75
CA ALA A 212 14.52 -10.04 16.09
C ALA A 212 15.10 -9.74 17.49
N VAL A 213 14.93 -10.66 18.45
CA VAL A 213 15.56 -10.57 19.77
C VAL A 213 17.09 -10.65 19.64
N GLU A 214 17.59 -11.62 18.88
CA GLU A 214 19.04 -11.84 18.69
C GLU A 214 19.71 -10.71 17.89
N GLU A 215 19.11 -10.26 16.78
CA GLU A 215 19.72 -9.24 15.91
C GLU A 215 19.60 -7.82 16.48
N PHE A 216 18.52 -7.50 17.22
CA PHE A 216 18.21 -6.11 17.60
C PHE A 216 18.11 -5.89 19.12
N GLY A 217 18.32 -6.93 19.94
CA GLY A 217 18.14 -6.82 21.40
C GLY A 217 16.70 -6.51 21.80
N ALA A 218 15.72 -6.87 20.97
CA ALA A 218 14.31 -6.60 21.22
C ALA A 218 13.78 -7.42 22.41
N LYS A 219 12.74 -6.93 23.08
CA LYS A 219 11.97 -7.70 24.07
C LYS A 219 10.83 -8.44 23.37
N ALA A 220 10.79 -9.77 23.48
CA ALA A 220 9.65 -10.56 23.04
C ALA A 220 8.47 -10.46 24.02
N VAL A 221 7.26 -10.39 23.50
CA VAL A 221 6.01 -10.53 24.26
C VAL A 221 5.03 -11.46 23.53
N ASP A 222 4.07 -12.01 24.27
CA ASP A 222 3.02 -12.81 23.66
C ASP A 222 2.12 -11.92 22.77
N PRO A 223 1.54 -12.48 21.67
CA PRO A 223 0.77 -11.70 20.71
C PRO A 223 -0.40 -10.91 21.31
N ASP A 224 -1.05 -11.46 22.34
CA ASP A 224 -2.20 -10.83 22.99
C ASP A 224 -1.79 -9.69 23.94
N ASP A 225 -0.55 -9.71 24.45
CA ASP A 225 -0.05 -8.72 25.41
C ASP A 225 0.45 -7.43 24.74
N ILE A 226 0.73 -7.47 23.43
CA ILE A 226 1.41 -6.38 22.69
C ILE A 226 0.69 -5.03 22.81
N TYR A 227 -0.64 -5.04 22.86
CA TYR A 227 -1.46 -3.81 22.92
C TYR A 227 -1.31 -3.08 24.26
N SER A 228 -1.01 -3.82 25.33
CA SER A 228 -0.93 -3.29 26.70
C SER A 228 0.50 -2.89 27.12
N VAL A 229 1.48 -3.12 26.24
CA VAL A 229 2.88 -2.74 26.45
C VAL A 229 2.98 -1.23 26.65
N ASP A 230 3.72 -0.84 27.69
CA ASP A 230 4.07 0.56 27.91
C ASP A 230 5.11 0.98 26.86
N CYS A 231 4.64 1.66 25.81
CA CYS A 231 5.43 2.06 24.66
C CYS A 231 5.01 3.46 24.20
N ASP A 232 5.91 4.12 23.46
CA ASP A 232 5.64 5.43 22.86
C ASP A 232 4.84 5.26 21.55
N ILE A 233 5.24 4.27 20.74
CA ILE A 233 4.73 4.03 19.39
C ILE A 233 4.29 2.57 19.26
N TYR A 234 3.06 2.37 18.77
CA TYR A 234 2.58 1.07 18.33
C TYR A 234 2.64 0.96 16.80
N ALA A 235 3.32 -0.08 16.30
CA ALA A 235 3.55 -0.33 14.89
C ALA A 235 2.88 -1.65 14.44
N PRO A 236 1.60 -1.60 13.99
CA PRO A 236 0.93 -2.76 13.43
C PRO A 236 1.50 -3.13 12.06
N CYS A 237 2.13 -4.30 11.96
CA CYS A 237 2.80 -4.78 10.74
C CYS A 237 2.41 -6.22 10.34
N ALA A 238 1.39 -6.81 10.99
CA ALA A 238 0.91 -8.17 10.74
C ALA A 238 -0.37 -8.18 9.89
N LEU A 239 -1.53 -8.04 10.56
CA LEU A 239 -2.86 -8.09 9.96
C LEU A 239 -3.56 -6.73 10.06
N GLY A 240 -4.63 -6.55 9.29
CA GLY A 240 -5.54 -5.41 9.45
C GLY A 240 -6.45 -5.55 10.67
N ALA A 241 -7.27 -4.53 10.90
CA ALA A 241 -8.30 -4.45 11.93
C ALA A 241 -7.81 -4.60 13.38
N THR A 242 -6.52 -4.40 13.64
CA THR A 242 -5.93 -4.48 14.97
C THR A 242 -6.25 -3.26 15.83
N ILE A 243 -6.73 -2.16 15.23
CA ILE A 243 -7.30 -1.02 15.95
C ILE A 243 -8.83 -1.17 15.94
N ASN A 244 -9.38 -1.53 17.10
CA ASN A 244 -10.80 -1.83 17.27
C ASN A 244 -11.29 -1.57 18.71
N ASP A 245 -12.58 -1.83 18.95
CA ASP A 245 -13.25 -1.65 20.25
C ASP A 245 -12.55 -2.37 21.43
N GLU A 246 -11.86 -3.49 21.19
CA GLU A 246 -11.19 -4.30 22.22
C GLU A 246 -9.75 -3.83 22.49
N THR A 247 -9.03 -3.40 21.45
CA THR A 247 -7.60 -3.07 21.54
C THR A 247 -7.36 -1.61 21.90
N ILE A 248 -8.20 -0.68 21.43
CA ILE A 248 -8.04 0.76 21.71
C ILE A 248 -7.98 1.07 23.22
N PRO A 249 -8.80 0.48 24.10
CA PRO A 249 -8.71 0.73 25.55
C PRO A 249 -7.40 0.27 26.18
N GLN A 250 -6.68 -0.66 25.54
CA GLN A 250 -5.43 -1.23 26.05
C GLN A 250 -4.20 -0.43 25.63
N LEU A 251 -4.28 0.29 24.50
CA LEU A 251 -3.17 1.05 23.93
C LEU A 251 -2.67 2.13 24.89
N LYS A 252 -1.39 2.02 25.25
CA LYS A 252 -0.66 3.06 26.00
C LYS A 252 0.13 4.01 25.09
N ALA A 253 0.34 3.62 23.83
CA ALA A 253 1.06 4.40 22.84
C ALA A 253 0.38 5.74 22.54
N LYS A 254 1.20 6.77 22.29
CA LYS A 254 0.73 8.07 21.79
C LYS A 254 0.69 8.14 20.26
N VAL A 255 1.41 7.24 19.60
CA VAL A 255 1.51 7.19 18.14
C VAL A 255 1.16 5.78 17.64
N VAL A 256 0.39 5.71 16.55
CA VAL A 256 0.14 4.48 15.79
C VAL A 256 0.69 4.66 14.38
N ALA A 257 1.76 3.91 14.06
CA ALA A 257 2.49 4.01 12.80
C ALA A 257 3.08 2.66 12.39
N GLY A 258 2.39 1.96 11.49
CA GLY A 258 2.76 0.61 11.06
C GLY A 258 2.54 0.35 9.57
N ALA A 259 3.00 -0.81 9.12
CA ALA A 259 2.98 -1.21 7.72
C ALA A 259 1.69 -1.95 7.29
N ALA A 260 0.89 -2.45 8.24
CA ALA A 260 -0.30 -3.24 7.93
C ALA A 260 -1.31 -2.44 7.10
N ASN A 261 -2.08 -3.13 6.25
CA ASN A 261 -3.19 -2.54 5.50
C ASN A 261 -4.51 -2.71 6.28
N ASN A 262 -5.43 -1.76 6.11
CA ASN A 262 -6.73 -1.71 6.78
C ASN A 262 -6.59 -1.77 8.31
N GLN A 263 -5.73 -0.94 8.90
CA GLN A 263 -5.40 -1.01 10.34
C GLN A 263 -6.61 -0.73 11.23
N LEU A 264 -7.42 0.25 10.85
CA LEU A 264 -8.72 0.53 11.48
C LEU A 264 -9.72 -0.54 11.07
N LYS A 265 -10.39 -1.19 12.03
CA LYS A 265 -11.47 -2.14 11.73
C LYS A 265 -12.70 -1.46 11.11
N GLU A 266 -12.97 -0.23 11.54
CA GLU A 266 -14.11 0.62 11.15
C GLU A 266 -13.67 2.08 11.29
N THR A 267 -14.30 3.00 10.54
CA THR A 267 -13.96 4.44 10.58
C THR A 267 -14.13 5.05 11.98
N LYS A 268 -15.13 4.60 12.75
CA LYS A 268 -15.37 5.04 14.14
C LYS A 268 -14.13 4.90 15.03
N HIS A 269 -13.29 3.90 14.76
CA HIS A 269 -12.07 3.68 15.53
C HIS A 269 -11.04 4.78 15.29
N GLY A 270 -11.00 5.34 14.08
CA GLY A 270 -10.19 6.52 13.76
C GLY A 270 -10.70 7.77 14.49
N ASP A 271 -12.02 7.91 14.63
CA ASP A 271 -12.62 8.99 15.42
C ASP A 271 -12.23 8.89 16.90
N ILE A 272 -12.31 7.68 17.48
CA ILE A 272 -11.90 7.42 18.86
C ILE A 272 -10.41 7.71 19.09
N LEU A 273 -9.52 7.33 18.16
CA LEU A 273 -8.09 7.67 18.25
C LEU A 273 -7.88 9.18 18.25
N HIS A 274 -8.60 9.90 17.39
CA HIS A 274 -8.55 11.36 17.31
C HIS A 274 -9.02 12.03 18.61
N GLU A 275 -10.16 11.60 19.16
CA GLU A 275 -10.70 12.10 20.43
C GLU A 275 -9.75 11.84 21.61
N LYS A 276 -9.04 10.72 21.61
CA LYS A 276 -8.03 10.36 22.62
C LYS A 276 -6.70 11.12 22.45
N GLY A 277 -6.53 11.87 21.36
CA GLY A 277 -5.26 12.54 21.04
C GLY A 277 -4.14 11.57 20.67
N ILE A 278 -4.46 10.35 20.22
CA ILE A 278 -3.48 9.39 19.70
C ILE A 278 -3.17 9.77 18.26
N VAL A 279 -1.90 10.02 17.96
CA VAL A 279 -1.43 10.37 16.61
C VAL A 279 -1.46 9.12 15.74
N TYR A 280 -2.51 9.00 14.92
CA TYR A 280 -2.64 7.92 13.95
C TYR A 280 -2.10 8.34 12.58
N THR A 281 -1.19 7.56 12.02
CA THR A 281 -0.79 7.69 10.60
C THR A 281 -1.66 6.80 9.72
N PRO A 282 -2.37 7.38 8.73
CA PRO A 282 -3.18 6.59 7.81
C PRO A 282 -2.32 5.56 7.06
N ASP A 283 -2.76 4.31 7.13
CA ASP A 283 -2.03 3.13 6.69
C ASP A 283 -1.56 3.21 5.22
N TYR A 284 -2.45 3.59 4.31
CA TYR A 284 -2.17 3.64 2.88
C TYR A 284 -1.22 4.78 2.49
N VAL A 285 -0.97 5.75 3.37
CA VAL A 285 0.02 6.81 3.17
C VAL A 285 1.39 6.35 3.67
N ILE A 286 1.46 5.81 4.89
CA ILE A 286 2.73 5.39 5.51
C ILE A 286 3.33 4.16 4.83
N ASN A 287 2.51 3.22 4.36
CA ASN A 287 2.98 1.99 3.70
C ASN A 287 3.11 2.10 2.17
N ALA A 288 3.04 3.32 1.62
CA ALA A 288 3.10 3.57 0.17
C ALA A 288 4.48 3.30 -0.47
N GLY A 289 5.53 3.01 0.32
CA GLY A 289 6.88 2.81 -0.18
C GLY A 289 6.98 1.72 -1.26
N GLY A 290 6.22 0.63 -1.10
CA GLY A 290 6.19 -0.46 -2.10
C GLY A 290 5.63 -0.02 -3.45
N VAL A 291 4.54 0.77 -3.46
CA VAL A 291 3.97 1.25 -4.73
C VAL A 291 4.85 2.30 -5.39
N ILE A 292 5.51 3.15 -4.60
CA ILE A 292 6.49 4.13 -5.12
C ILE A 292 7.66 3.41 -5.78
N ASN A 293 8.11 2.29 -5.19
CA ASN A 293 9.22 1.49 -5.70
C ASN A 293 8.91 0.90 -7.08
N VAL A 294 7.79 0.18 -7.22
CA VAL A 294 7.40 -0.45 -8.49
C VAL A 294 7.00 0.58 -9.55
N ALA A 295 6.43 1.72 -9.15
CA ALA A 295 6.13 2.81 -10.09
C ALA A 295 7.38 3.46 -10.68
N ASP A 296 8.54 3.35 -10.02
CA ASP A 296 9.81 3.86 -10.55
C ASP A 296 10.33 3.04 -11.74
N GLU A 297 9.96 1.76 -11.83
CA GLU A 297 10.31 0.88 -12.95
C GLU A 297 9.78 1.39 -14.29
N LEU A 298 8.64 2.09 -14.29
CA LEU A 298 8.04 2.71 -15.47
C LEU A 298 8.93 3.82 -16.08
N HIS A 299 9.99 4.22 -15.38
CA HIS A 299 11.01 5.16 -15.85
C HIS A 299 12.37 4.50 -16.13
N GLY A 300 12.45 3.18 -16.09
CA GLY A 300 13.71 2.43 -15.99
C GLY A 300 14.27 2.52 -14.58
N TYR A 301 14.16 1.44 -13.81
CA TYR A 301 14.35 1.45 -12.36
C TYR A 301 15.68 2.08 -11.94
N ASN A 302 15.61 2.99 -10.97
CA ASN A 302 16.79 3.56 -10.34
C ASN A 302 16.57 3.59 -8.83
N LYS A 303 17.34 2.77 -8.11
CA LYS A 303 17.22 2.62 -6.66
C LYS A 303 17.33 3.94 -5.91
N ASP A 304 18.28 4.81 -6.26
CA ASP A 304 18.48 6.07 -5.56
C ASP A 304 17.29 7.03 -5.78
N ARG A 305 16.75 7.05 -7.00
CA ARG A 305 15.55 7.83 -7.34
C ARG A 305 14.31 7.29 -6.61
N ALA A 306 14.14 5.98 -6.57
CA ALA A 306 13.05 5.33 -5.84
C ALA A 306 13.14 5.65 -4.33
N MET A 307 14.32 5.49 -3.72
CA MET A 307 14.53 5.79 -2.30
C MET A 307 14.29 7.27 -1.98
N LYS A 308 14.78 8.19 -2.83
CA LYS A 308 14.51 9.63 -2.68
C LYS A 308 13.02 9.97 -2.79
N ARG A 309 12.27 9.27 -3.64
CA ARG A 309 10.80 9.43 -3.69
C ARG A 309 10.14 8.89 -2.42
N VAL A 310 10.62 7.79 -1.87
CA VAL A 310 10.08 7.19 -0.64
C VAL A 310 10.31 8.11 0.57
N GLU A 311 11.41 8.87 0.61
CA GLU A 311 11.66 9.89 1.65
C GLU A 311 10.52 10.91 1.78
N THR A 312 9.81 11.20 0.68
CA THR A 312 8.67 12.14 0.67
C THR A 312 7.47 11.67 1.48
N ILE A 313 7.43 10.39 1.90
CA ILE A 313 6.41 9.90 2.85
C ILE A 313 6.42 10.72 4.15
N TYR A 314 7.58 11.20 4.60
CA TYR A 314 7.65 12.12 5.74
C TYR A 314 6.80 13.38 5.52
N ASP A 315 6.96 14.01 4.35
CA ASP A 315 6.24 15.24 4.00
C ASP A 315 4.75 14.96 3.76
N ASN A 316 4.41 13.82 3.14
CA ASN A 316 3.03 13.41 2.92
C ASN A 316 2.30 13.19 4.25
N VAL A 317 2.91 12.48 5.20
CA VAL A 317 2.35 12.29 6.55
C VAL A 317 2.23 13.64 7.29
N THR A 318 3.24 14.50 7.19
CA THR A 318 3.17 15.87 7.75
C THR A 318 1.98 16.64 7.17
N ARG A 319 1.75 16.54 5.87
CA ARG A 319 0.64 17.21 5.19
C ARG A 319 -0.73 16.69 5.65
N VAL A 320 -0.85 15.38 5.90
CA VAL A 320 -2.07 14.81 6.51
C VAL A 320 -2.36 15.45 7.86
N PHE A 321 -1.35 15.60 8.72
CA PHE A 321 -1.53 16.25 10.02
C PHE A 321 -1.89 17.74 9.88
N GLU A 322 -1.28 18.45 8.93
CA GLU A 322 -1.66 19.84 8.63
C GLU A 322 -3.14 19.97 8.22
N ILE A 323 -3.63 19.09 7.35
CA ILE A 323 -5.03 19.08 6.92
C ILE A 323 -5.96 18.72 8.07
N SER A 324 -5.58 17.71 8.87
CA SER A 324 -6.31 17.32 10.08
C SER A 324 -6.49 18.49 11.04
N ARG A 325 -5.43 19.27 11.31
CA ARG A 325 -5.50 20.49 12.14
C ARG A 325 -6.27 21.63 11.48
N ARG A 326 -6.06 21.86 10.17
CA ARG A 326 -6.71 22.93 9.41
C ARG A 326 -8.23 22.80 9.47
N ASP A 327 -8.72 21.57 9.32
CA ASP A 327 -10.15 21.30 9.16
C ASP A 327 -10.80 20.67 10.40
N ASN A 328 -10.00 20.41 11.44
CA ASN A 328 -10.41 19.71 12.67
C ASN A 328 -11.12 18.37 12.37
N ILE A 329 -10.45 17.51 11.61
CA ILE A 329 -10.92 16.17 11.25
C ILE A 329 -9.89 15.09 11.62
N PRO A 330 -10.31 13.85 11.86
CA PRO A 330 -9.40 12.72 12.06
C PRO A 330 -8.43 12.52 10.88
N THR A 331 -7.27 11.95 11.16
CA THR A 331 -6.20 11.82 10.17
C THR A 331 -6.57 10.90 9.00
N TYR A 332 -7.40 9.88 9.22
CA TYR A 332 -7.88 9.01 8.12
C TYR A 332 -8.67 9.82 7.08
N ALA A 333 -9.57 10.70 7.52
CA ALA A 333 -10.35 11.58 6.65
C ALA A 333 -9.48 12.70 6.04
N ALA A 334 -8.46 13.17 6.76
CA ALA A 334 -7.52 14.15 6.24
C ALA A 334 -6.66 13.60 5.08
N ALA A 335 -6.29 12.31 5.13
CA ALA A 335 -5.58 11.67 4.02
C ALA A 335 -6.48 11.51 2.78
N ASP A 336 -7.76 11.19 2.96
CA ASP A 336 -8.71 11.12 1.85
C ASP A 336 -8.86 12.49 1.18
N ARG A 337 -9.04 13.55 1.99
CA ARG A 337 -9.10 14.93 1.52
C ARG A 337 -7.81 15.35 0.81
N MET A 338 -6.64 14.95 1.30
CA MET A 338 -5.35 15.22 0.65
C MET A 338 -5.30 14.62 -0.75
N ALA A 339 -5.73 13.38 -0.91
CA ALA A 339 -5.77 12.68 -2.20
C ALA A 339 -6.75 13.36 -3.18
N GLU A 340 -7.97 13.64 -2.73
CA GLU A 340 -9.02 14.31 -3.51
C GLU A 340 -8.61 15.72 -3.96
N GLU A 341 -8.05 16.52 -3.05
CA GLU A 341 -7.52 17.86 -3.36
C GLU A 341 -6.44 17.79 -4.44
N ARG A 342 -5.55 16.78 -4.38
CA ARG A 342 -4.52 16.59 -5.40
C ARG A 342 -5.11 16.22 -6.74
N ILE A 343 -6.04 15.26 -6.78
CA ILE A 343 -6.70 14.81 -8.02
C ILE A 343 -7.38 15.99 -8.69
N GLU A 344 -8.18 16.75 -7.95
CA GLU A 344 -8.93 17.90 -8.50
C GLU A 344 -8.00 19.04 -8.95
N ARG A 345 -6.96 19.33 -8.17
CA ARG A 345 -5.95 20.33 -8.57
C ARG A 345 -5.28 19.92 -9.88
N MET A 346 -4.85 18.67 -10.02
CA MET A 346 -4.18 18.20 -11.23
C MET A 346 -5.11 18.17 -12.45
N ARG A 347 -6.38 17.79 -12.26
CA ARG A 347 -7.43 17.82 -13.29
C ARG A 347 -7.58 19.23 -13.88
N ARG A 348 -7.65 20.26 -13.03
CA ARG A 348 -7.78 21.66 -13.47
C ARG A 348 -6.49 22.19 -14.09
N SER A 349 -5.34 21.89 -13.48
CA SER A 349 -4.05 22.46 -13.88
C SER A 349 -3.46 21.87 -15.18
N ARG A 350 -3.92 20.69 -15.63
CA ARG A 350 -3.46 20.04 -16.87
C ARG A 350 -4.49 20.14 -18.01
N SER A 351 -5.29 21.19 -18.03
CA SER A 351 -6.40 21.37 -18.99
C SER A 351 -6.03 22.08 -20.29
N GLN A 352 -4.83 22.69 -20.36
CA GLN A 352 -4.37 23.37 -21.57
C GLN A 352 -4.07 22.34 -22.66
N PHE A 353 -4.54 22.61 -23.88
CA PHE A 353 -4.37 21.70 -25.00
C PHE A 353 -2.90 21.52 -25.39
N LEU A 354 -2.49 20.26 -25.55
CA LEU A 354 -1.19 19.85 -26.08
C LEU A 354 -1.40 18.72 -27.07
N GLN A 355 -0.78 18.79 -28.25
CA GLN A 355 -0.83 17.71 -29.25
C GLN A 355 0.04 16.51 -28.85
N ASN A 356 1.05 16.73 -28.02
CA ASN A 356 2.11 15.78 -27.66
C ASN A 356 2.36 15.74 -26.14
N GLY A 357 1.26 15.76 -25.38
CA GLY A 357 1.30 15.68 -23.92
C GLY A 357 2.05 14.45 -23.42
N GLN A 358 2.79 14.63 -22.32
CA GLN A 358 3.59 13.56 -21.72
C GLN A 358 2.80 12.85 -20.62
N HIS A 359 3.01 11.55 -20.48
CA HIS A 359 2.49 10.69 -19.43
C HIS A 359 3.55 9.68 -18.98
N ILE A 360 3.23 8.86 -17.98
CA ILE A 360 4.20 7.93 -17.37
C ILE A 360 4.73 6.89 -18.37
N LEU A 361 3.89 6.45 -19.31
CA LEU A 361 4.27 5.53 -20.39
C LEU A 361 4.94 6.19 -21.62
N SER A 362 5.18 7.52 -21.62
CA SER A 362 5.79 8.18 -22.77
C SER A 362 7.27 7.80 -22.88
N ARG A 363 7.68 7.17 -23.99
CA ARG A 363 9.09 6.90 -24.29
C ARG A 363 9.79 8.22 -24.65
N ARG A 364 10.52 8.81 -23.71
CA ARG A 364 11.34 10.00 -23.96
C ARG A 364 12.59 9.58 -24.74
N GLN A 365 12.95 10.34 -25.76
CA GLN A 365 14.27 10.17 -26.38
C GLN A 365 15.32 10.56 -25.32
N ASN A 366 16.14 9.59 -24.90
CA ASN A 366 17.35 9.90 -24.17
C ASN A 366 18.27 10.64 -25.16
N GLY A 367 18.41 11.95 -24.97
CA GLY A 367 19.33 12.78 -25.74
C GLY A 367 20.79 12.46 -25.44
#